data_AF-A0A3C0B7W6-F1
#
_entry.id   AF-A0A3C0B7W6-F1
#
_cell.length_a   1.000
_cell.length_b   1.000
_cell.length_c   1.000
_cell.angle_alpha   90.00
_cell.angle_beta   90.00
_cell.angle_gamma   90.00
#
_symmetry.space_group_name_H-M   'P 1'
#
loop_
_entity.id
_entity.type
_entity.pdbx_description
1 polymer ?
#
loop_
_entity_poly.entity_id
_entity_poly.type
_entity_poly.pdbx_seq_one_letter_code
_entity_poly.pdbx_strand_id
1 'polypeptide(L)'
;ERLTITQKEREAYYDKAQEYVKKMEKELATAKGTKRENLEQTISQFKQQVEKYLDPAYYPEKLPSVSQAMFDSDNNLLVFAFTKESNANEFAFYSYDNLGNKIGQSTFKTDNYDLNFSDSKFIFYKGDVIGVQTLKDENSKIPVRLVRFRLDE
;
A
#
# COMPACT_ATOMS: atom_id res chain seq x y z
N GLU A 1 -17.88 5.04 -0.90
CA GLU A 1 -18.21 3.67 -0.41
C GLU A 1 -16.95 2.80 -0.42
N ARG A 2 -16.55 2.09 0.64
CA ARG A 2 -15.31 1.27 0.62
C ARG A 2 -15.48 0.07 -0.33
N LEU A 3 -14.40 -0.44 -0.94
CA LEU A 3 -14.47 -1.67 -1.75
C LEU A 3 -14.87 -2.81 -0.81
N THR A 4 -15.98 -3.48 -1.11
CA THR A 4 -16.44 -4.67 -0.38
C THR A 4 -16.00 -5.88 -1.19
N ILE A 5 -15.17 -6.73 -0.60
CA ILE A 5 -14.71 -7.96 -1.23
C ILE A 5 -15.78 -9.02 -1.04
N THR A 6 -16.38 -9.43 -2.16
CA THR A 6 -17.36 -10.50 -2.21
C THR A 6 -16.70 -11.86 -1.97
N GLN A 7 -17.50 -12.85 -1.57
CA GLN A 7 -17.04 -14.23 -1.42
C GLN A 7 -16.39 -14.78 -2.71
N LYS A 8 -16.98 -14.47 -3.87
CA LYS A 8 -16.47 -14.87 -5.18
C LYS A 8 -15.08 -14.29 -5.47
N GLU A 9 -14.83 -13.06 -5.04
CA GLU A 9 -13.50 -12.44 -5.19
C GLU A 9 -12.47 -13.09 -4.27
N ARG A 10 -12.83 -13.47 -3.04
CA ARG A 10 -11.95 -14.22 -2.13
C ARG A 10 -11.53 -15.56 -2.73
N GLU A 11 -12.49 -16.29 -3.28
CA GLU A 11 -12.22 -17.55 -3.98
C GLU A 11 -11.28 -17.34 -5.17
N ALA A 12 -11.50 -16.30 -5.97
CA ALA A 12 -10.60 -15.95 -7.07
C ALA A 12 -9.18 -15.58 -6.60
N TYR A 13 -9.03 -14.88 -5.47
CA TYR A 13 -7.72 -14.59 -4.87
C TYR A 13 -7.04 -15.86 -4.35
N TYR A 14 -7.80 -16.74 -3.70
CA TYR A 14 -7.33 -18.03 -3.22
C TYR A 14 -6.84 -18.90 -4.38
N ASP A 15 -7.63 -19.03 -5.45
CA ASP A 15 -7.27 -19.83 -6.63
C ASP A 15 -5.98 -19.33 -7.28
N LYS A 16 -5.85 -18.01 -7.48
CA LYS A 16 -4.61 -17.41 -8.00
C LYS A 16 -3.42 -17.66 -7.07
N ALA A 17 -3.61 -17.57 -5.77
CA ALA A 17 -2.54 -17.83 -4.81
C ALA A 17 -2.12 -19.31 -4.81
N GLN A 18 -3.07 -20.24 -4.98
CA GLN A 18 -2.81 -21.66 -5.18
C GLN A 18 -2.05 -21.95 -6.48
N GLU A 19 -2.34 -21.24 -7.58
CA GLU A 19 -1.52 -21.32 -8.80
C GLU A 19 -0.08 -20.88 -8.56
N TYR A 20 0.12 -19.84 -7.75
CA TYR A 20 1.45 -19.36 -7.39
C TYR A 20 2.20 -20.38 -6.52
N VAL A 21 1.53 -20.98 -5.53
CA VAL A 21 2.06 -22.12 -4.75
C VAL A 21 2.53 -23.24 -5.68
N LYS A 22 1.71 -23.66 -6.64
CA LYS A 22 2.07 -24.71 -7.61
C LYS A 22 3.31 -24.34 -8.44
N LYS A 23 3.47 -23.07 -8.81
CA LYS A 23 4.68 -22.59 -9.51
C LYS A 23 5.92 -22.69 -8.61
N MET A 24 5.82 -22.27 -7.35
CA MET A 24 6.92 -22.39 -6.39
C MET A 24 7.27 -23.85 -6.10
N GLU A 25 6.29 -24.74 -6.00
CA GLU A 25 6.52 -26.19 -5.82
C GLU A 25 7.25 -26.83 -7.02
N LYS A 26 6.92 -26.39 -8.24
CA LYS A 26 7.67 -26.81 -9.44
C LYS A 26 9.12 -26.33 -9.40
N GLU A 27 9.37 -25.10 -8.96
CA GLU A 27 10.73 -24.60 -8.78
C GLU A 27 11.46 -25.39 -7.70
N LEU A 28 10.79 -25.69 -6.58
CA LEU A 28 11.32 -26.48 -5.47
C LEU A 28 11.77 -27.87 -5.91
N ALA A 29 11.03 -28.51 -6.81
CA ALA A 29 11.38 -29.84 -7.35
C ALA A 29 12.76 -29.86 -8.03
N THR A 30 13.22 -28.70 -8.53
CA THR A 30 14.52 -28.56 -9.22
C THR A 30 15.60 -27.89 -8.37
N ALA A 31 15.23 -27.26 -7.25
CA ALA A 31 16.13 -26.55 -6.36
C ALA A 31 17.00 -27.51 -5.53
N LYS A 32 18.23 -27.07 -5.22
CA LYS A 32 19.22 -27.83 -4.43
C LYS A 32 19.91 -26.93 -3.39
N GLY A 33 20.47 -27.56 -2.35
CA GLY A 33 21.21 -26.88 -1.29
C GLY A 33 20.36 -25.85 -0.54
N THR A 34 20.99 -24.78 -0.06
CA THR A 34 20.35 -23.69 0.71
C THR A 34 19.20 -23.01 -0.03
N LYS A 35 19.23 -22.96 -1.37
CA LYS A 35 18.09 -22.45 -2.16
C LYS A 35 16.83 -23.29 -1.95
N ARG A 36 16.97 -24.61 -1.81
CA ARG A 36 15.85 -25.52 -1.59
C ARG A 36 15.24 -25.27 -0.21
N GLU A 37 16.05 -25.24 0.84
CA GLU A 37 15.62 -25.04 2.23
C GLU A 37 14.87 -23.71 2.40
N ASN A 38 15.41 -22.62 1.85
CA ASN A 38 14.76 -21.30 1.86
C ASN A 38 13.41 -21.32 1.12
N LEU A 39 13.34 -22.04 -0.01
CA LEU A 39 12.13 -22.14 -0.81
C LEU A 39 11.07 -23.02 -0.12
N GLU A 40 11.46 -24.08 0.57
CA GLU A 40 10.56 -24.90 1.41
C GLU A 40 9.93 -24.07 2.52
N GLN A 41 10.75 -23.29 3.25
CA GLN A 41 10.26 -22.41 4.31
C GLN A 41 9.33 -21.33 3.75
N THR A 42 9.69 -20.72 2.62
CA THR A 42 8.88 -19.70 1.94
C THR A 42 7.54 -20.27 1.50
N ILE A 43 7.52 -21.46 0.87
CA ILE A 43 6.28 -22.14 0.45
C ILE A 43 5.41 -22.49 1.66
N SER A 44 6.01 -23.00 2.74
CA SER A 44 5.29 -23.36 3.96
C SER A 44 4.60 -22.14 4.59
N GLN A 45 5.34 -21.04 4.77
CA GLN A 45 4.79 -19.78 5.28
C GLN A 45 3.72 -19.22 4.35
N PHE A 46 3.95 -19.24 3.04
CA PHE A 46 2.99 -18.72 2.07
C PHE A 46 1.70 -19.54 2.08
N LYS A 47 1.75 -20.88 2.12
CA LYS A 47 0.56 -21.74 2.23
C LYS A 47 -0.29 -21.42 3.46
N GLN A 48 0.35 -21.23 4.62
CA GLN A 48 -0.35 -20.82 5.85
C GLN A 48 -1.05 -19.46 5.71
N GLN A 49 -0.54 -18.55 4.89
CA GLN A 49 -1.21 -17.27 4.62
C GLN A 49 -2.32 -17.41 3.57
N VAL A 50 -2.14 -18.26 2.54
CA VAL A 50 -3.16 -18.50 1.51
C VAL A 50 -4.41 -19.13 2.11
N GLU A 51 -4.27 -20.05 3.06
CA GLU A 51 -5.42 -20.65 3.76
C GLU A 51 -6.28 -19.60 4.47
N LYS A 52 -5.67 -18.49 4.93
CA LYS A 52 -6.37 -17.39 5.60
C LYS A 52 -7.17 -16.51 4.65
N TYR A 53 -6.96 -16.58 3.33
CA TYR A 53 -7.69 -15.74 2.37
C TYR A 53 -9.19 -16.09 2.32
N LEU A 54 -9.54 -17.32 2.68
CA LEU A 54 -10.93 -17.79 2.75
C LEU A 54 -11.65 -17.32 4.02
N ASP A 55 -10.91 -16.86 5.04
CA ASP A 55 -11.48 -16.46 6.32
C ASP A 55 -11.68 -14.93 6.38
N PRO A 56 -12.94 -14.44 6.49
CA PRO A 56 -13.24 -13.02 6.66
C PRO A 56 -12.59 -12.36 7.87
N ALA A 57 -12.21 -13.12 8.91
CA ALA A 57 -11.51 -12.59 10.07
C ALA A 57 -10.07 -12.14 9.76
N TYR A 58 -9.41 -12.78 8.79
CA TYR A 58 -8.03 -12.47 8.39
C TYR A 58 -7.95 -11.61 7.13
N TYR A 59 -8.99 -11.63 6.31
CA TYR A 59 -9.11 -10.77 5.14
C TYR A 59 -10.38 -9.94 5.33
N PRO A 60 -10.28 -8.70 5.85
CA PRO A 60 -11.46 -7.93 6.19
C PRO A 60 -12.31 -7.70 4.93
N GLU A 61 -13.64 -7.78 5.09
CA GLU A 61 -14.62 -7.57 4.02
C GLU A 61 -14.41 -6.26 3.26
N LYS A 62 -13.77 -5.29 3.92
CA LYS A 62 -13.31 -4.04 3.34
C LYS A 62 -11.80 -3.99 3.54
N LEU A 63 -11.03 -4.38 2.53
CA LEU A 63 -9.62 -4.01 2.52
C LEU A 63 -9.55 -2.48 2.35
N PRO A 64 -8.73 -1.76 3.12
CA PRO A 64 -8.19 -0.52 2.60
C PRO A 64 -7.42 -0.96 1.35
N SER A 65 -7.96 -0.66 0.18
CA SER A 65 -7.18 -0.80 -1.05
C SER A 65 -5.98 0.11 -0.83
N VAL A 66 -4.77 -0.41 -0.68
CA VAL A 66 -3.58 0.41 -0.43
C VAL A 66 -2.88 0.70 -1.75
N SER A 67 -2.58 1.97 -2.03
CA SER A 67 -1.90 2.37 -3.26
C SER A 67 -0.38 2.32 -3.11
N GLN A 68 0.13 2.66 -1.93
CA GLN A 68 1.55 2.75 -1.63
C GLN A 68 1.78 2.64 -0.13
N ALA A 69 2.99 2.25 0.27
CA ALA A 69 3.49 2.48 1.62
C ALA A 69 4.89 3.10 1.57
N MET A 70 5.22 3.93 2.56
CA MET A 70 6.52 4.59 2.70
C MET A 70 6.88 4.81 4.17
N PHE A 71 8.13 5.12 4.46
CA PHE A 71 8.56 5.52 5.81
C PHE A 71 8.66 7.03 5.94
N ASP A 72 8.28 7.56 7.11
CA ASP A 72 8.56 8.94 7.49
C ASP A 72 9.94 9.09 8.16
N SER A 73 10.31 10.33 8.50
CA SER A 73 11.58 10.63 9.17
C SER A 73 11.76 10.01 10.55
N ASP A 74 10.67 9.57 11.18
CA ASP A 74 10.66 8.98 12.51
C ASP A 74 10.55 7.44 12.43
N ASN A 75 10.74 6.88 11.23
CA ASN A 75 10.62 5.45 10.91
C ASN A 75 9.21 4.87 11.12
N ASN A 76 8.17 5.69 11.05
CA ASN A 76 6.79 5.20 11.02
C ASN A 76 6.46 4.73 9.60
N LEU A 77 5.76 3.60 9.50
CA LEU A 77 5.21 3.11 8.25
C LEU A 77 3.91 3.85 7.94
N LEU A 78 3.89 4.58 6.83
CA LEU A 78 2.72 5.24 6.27
C LEU A 78 2.13 4.35 5.19
N VAL A 79 0.86 4.01 5.29
CA VAL A 79 0.13 3.15 4.34
C VAL A 79 -1.02 3.94 3.72
N PHE A 80 -0.91 4.26 2.44
CA PHE A 80 -1.86 5.10 1.71
C PHE A 80 -3.01 4.26 1.15
N ALA A 81 -4.24 4.71 1.39
CA ALA A 81 -5.45 4.09 0.86
C ALA A 81 -5.85 4.71 -0.49
N PHE A 82 -6.19 3.85 -1.46
CA PHE A 82 -6.97 4.17 -2.65
C PHE A 82 -8.30 4.77 -2.21
N THR A 83 -8.58 5.95 -2.74
CA THR A 83 -9.89 6.59 -2.66
C THR A 83 -10.68 6.22 -3.91
N LYS A 84 -11.99 5.90 -3.74
CA LYS A 84 -12.86 5.56 -4.88
C LYS A 84 -13.25 6.78 -5.73
N GLU A 85 -12.98 7.99 -5.23
CA GLU A 85 -13.35 9.20 -5.93
C GLU A 85 -12.28 9.59 -6.94
N SER A 86 -12.56 9.33 -8.21
CA SER A 86 -11.86 9.99 -9.31
C SER A 86 -12.00 11.50 -9.13
N ASN A 87 -10.88 12.22 -9.03
CA ASN A 87 -10.77 13.69 -8.95
C ASN A 87 -10.80 14.33 -7.56
N ALA A 88 -10.99 13.58 -6.47
CA ALA A 88 -10.66 14.10 -5.16
C ALA A 88 -9.14 13.95 -5.02
N ASN A 89 -8.38 15.04 -5.11
CA ASN A 89 -6.99 15.07 -4.62
C ASN A 89 -7.00 14.98 -3.09
N GLU A 90 -7.64 13.93 -2.61
CA GLU A 90 -7.90 13.54 -1.24
C GLU A 90 -7.37 12.12 -1.10
N PHE A 91 -6.43 11.95 -0.18
CA PHE A 91 -5.85 10.64 0.12
C PHE A 91 -5.94 10.41 1.62
N ALA A 92 -6.28 9.19 2.02
CA ALA A 92 -6.23 8.76 3.40
C ALA A 92 -4.99 7.89 3.60
N PHE A 93 -4.31 8.04 4.73
CA PHE A 93 -3.22 7.15 5.10
C PHE A 93 -3.33 6.70 6.56
N TYR A 94 -2.75 5.54 6.84
CA TYR A 94 -2.61 4.97 8.16
C TYR A 94 -1.14 5.03 8.56
N SER A 95 -0.88 5.44 9.79
CA SER A 95 0.48 5.47 10.34
C SER A 95 0.66 4.34 11.33
N TYR A 96 1.77 3.64 11.25
CA TYR A 96 2.16 2.57 12.16
C TYR A 96 3.56 2.81 12.69
N ASP A 97 3.80 2.53 13.96
CA ASP A 97 5.14 2.62 14.55
C ASP A 97 6.05 1.49 14.03
N ASN A 98 7.32 1.53 14.44
CA ASN A 98 8.31 0.52 14.09
C ASN A 98 8.04 -0.88 14.70
N LEU A 99 7.07 -1.01 15.59
CA LEU A 99 6.58 -2.28 16.15
C LEU A 99 5.31 -2.77 15.43
N GLY A 100 4.79 -2.00 14.46
CA GLY A 100 3.57 -2.30 13.73
C GLY A 100 2.27 -1.89 14.45
N ASN A 101 2.35 -1.15 15.55
CA ASN A 101 1.16 -0.62 16.22
C ASN A 101 0.61 0.58 15.44
N LYS A 102 -0.71 0.63 15.27
CA LYS A 102 -1.36 1.75 14.60
C LYS A 102 -1.27 3.01 15.47
N ILE A 103 -0.62 4.04 14.94
CA ILE A 103 -0.52 5.38 15.54
C ILE A 103 -1.79 6.18 15.24
N GLY A 104 -2.24 6.17 13.97
CA GLY A 104 -3.31 7.08 13.56
C GLY A 104 -3.81 6.86 12.15
N GLN A 105 -4.72 7.73 11.75
CA GLN A 105 -5.23 7.85 10.39
C GLN A 105 -5.39 9.33 10.09
N SER A 106 -4.96 9.76 8.91
CA SER A 106 -5.10 11.14 8.46
C SER A 106 -5.59 11.18 7.01
N THR A 107 -6.14 12.33 6.63
CA THR A 107 -6.55 12.63 5.26
C THR A 107 -5.88 13.91 4.80
N PHE A 108 -5.44 13.92 3.55
CA PHE A 108 -4.77 15.05 2.94
C PHE A 108 -5.53 15.47 1.68
N LYS A 109 -5.95 16.75 1.60
CA LYS A 109 -6.70 17.30 0.46
C LYS A 109 -6.07 18.58 -0.07
N THR A 110 -5.97 18.74 -1.39
CA THR A 110 -5.59 20.02 -2.01
C THR A 110 -6.33 20.32 -3.31
N ASP A 111 -6.73 21.59 -3.47
CA ASP A 111 -7.43 22.04 -4.67
C ASP A 111 -6.46 22.50 -5.77
N ASN A 112 -5.26 22.96 -5.40
CA ASN A 112 -4.35 23.67 -6.33
C ASN A 112 -3.38 22.76 -7.10
N TYR A 113 -3.09 21.57 -6.58
CA TYR A 113 -2.04 20.70 -7.08
C TYR A 113 -2.58 19.33 -7.43
N ASP A 114 -2.04 18.71 -8.48
CA ASP A 114 -2.22 17.29 -8.77
C ASP A 114 -1.25 16.47 -7.95
N LEU A 115 -1.79 15.78 -6.94
CA LEU A 115 -1.01 15.04 -5.99
C LEU A 115 -0.58 13.70 -6.58
N ASN A 116 0.74 13.47 -6.60
CA ASN A 116 1.33 12.19 -6.99
C ASN A 116 2.27 11.70 -5.88
N PHE A 117 1.69 11.12 -4.83
CA PHE A 117 2.45 10.49 -3.76
C PHE A 117 3.21 9.29 -4.34
N SER A 118 4.52 9.46 -4.47
CA SER A 118 5.49 8.42 -4.78
C SER A 118 6.76 8.77 -4.01
N ASP A 119 7.57 7.77 -3.65
CA ASP A 119 8.75 7.99 -2.79
C ASP A 119 9.80 8.87 -3.47
N SER A 120 9.72 8.99 -4.79
CA SER A 120 10.58 9.85 -5.61
C SER A 120 10.15 11.32 -5.64
N LYS A 121 8.92 11.64 -5.23
CA LYS A 121 8.32 12.98 -5.35
C LYS A 121 7.89 13.59 -4.03
N PHE A 122 7.87 12.80 -2.96
CA PHE A 122 7.39 13.19 -1.64
C PHE A 122 8.29 12.67 -0.52
N ILE A 123 8.41 13.47 0.53
CA ILE A 123 9.01 13.07 1.81
C ILE A 123 8.11 13.53 2.97
N PHE A 124 7.98 12.68 3.97
CA PHE A 124 7.38 13.03 5.27
C PHE A 124 8.53 13.28 6.24
N TYR A 125 8.68 14.52 6.69
CA TYR A 125 9.79 14.93 7.54
C TYR A 125 9.31 15.82 8.68
N LYS A 126 9.40 15.32 9.91
CA LYS A 126 9.11 16.06 11.15
C LYS A 126 7.75 16.78 11.14
N GLY A 127 6.70 16.08 10.73
CA GLY A 127 5.33 16.63 10.65
C GLY A 127 5.04 17.48 9.41
N ASP A 128 6.00 17.61 8.49
CA ASP A 128 5.78 18.24 7.19
C ASP A 128 5.74 17.19 6.07
N VAL A 129 4.92 17.46 5.07
CA VAL A 129 4.93 16.79 3.77
C VAL A 129 5.56 17.72 2.77
N ILE A 130 6.72 17.36 2.24
CA ILE A 130 7.45 18.14 1.25
C ILE A 130 7.43 17.36 -0.06
N GLY A 131 7.12 18.02 -1.17
CA GLY A 131 7.12 17.35 -2.46
C GLY A 131 7.16 18.27 -3.65
N VAL A 132 7.44 17.68 -4.82
CA VAL A 132 7.43 18.37 -6.11
C VAL A 132 6.11 18.08 -6.81
N GLN A 133 5.22 19.08 -6.86
CA GLN A 133 3.87 18.93 -7.41
C GLN A 133 3.66 19.76 -8.66
N THR A 134 2.69 19.34 -9.47
CA THR A 134 2.23 20.08 -10.64
C THR A 134 0.98 20.86 -10.26
N LEU A 135 0.92 22.14 -10.61
CA LEU A 135 -0.29 22.96 -10.51
C LEU A 135 -1.36 22.44 -11.48
N LYS A 136 -2.62 22.46 -11.06
CA LYS A 136 -3.75 22.19 -11.94
C LYS A 136 -4.00 23.29 -12.98
N ASP A 137 -3.50 24.50 -12.72
CA ASP A 137 -3.65 25.62 -13.63
C ASP A 137 -2.79 25.41 -14.88
N GLU A 138 -3.45 25.01 -15.97
CA GLU A 138 -2.86 24.77 -17.28
C GLU A 138 -2.23 26.04 -17.90
N ASN A 139 -2.59 27.23 -17.42
CA ASN A 139 -2.04 28.50 -17.92
C ASN A 139 -0.74 28.92 -17.22
N SER A 140 -0.27 28.14 -16.24
CA SER A 140 0.94 28.47 -15.49
C SER A 140 2.19 28.31 -16.36
N LYS A 141 2.95 29.39 -16.56
CA LYS A 141 4.23 29.37 -17.31
C LYS A 141 5.25 28.39 -16.72
N ILE A 142 5.16 28.13 -15.41
CA ILE A 142 5.97 27.13 -14.73
C ILE A 142 4.97 26.29 -13.92
N PRO A 143 4.58 25.09 -14.34
CA PRO A 143 3.54 24.33 -13.64
C PRO A 143 4.09 23.54 -12.45
N VAL A 144 5.38 23.21 -12.42
CA VAL A 144 6.02 22.44 -11.35
C VAL A 144 6.41 23.34 -10.18
N ARG A 145 6.10 22.92 -8.95
CA ARG A 145 6.38 23.64 -7.69
C ARG A 145 6.96 22.71 -6.64
N LEU A 146 7.95 23.19 -5.90
CA LEU A 146 8.30 22.63 -4.60
C LEU A 146 7.31 23.18 -3.57
N VAL A 147 6.60 22.29 -2.89
CA VAL A 147 5.58 22.65 -1.91
C VAL A 147 5.87 21.96 -0.59
N ARG A 148 5.51 22.66 0.49
CA ARG A 148 5.53 22.15 1.85
C ARG A 148 4.12 22.27 2.41
N PHE A 149 3.58 21.16 2.86
CA PHE A 149 2.34 21.11 3.61
C PHE A 149 2.68 20.76 5.04
N ARG A 150 2.11 21.49 5.99
CA ARG A 150 2.20 21.14 7.39
C ARG A 150 1.03 20.21 7.71
N LEU A 151 1.30 19.09 8.37
CA LEU A 151 0.25 18.26 8.92
C LEU A 151 -0.23 18.94 10.20
N ASP A 152 -1.51 19.31 10.22
CA ASP A 152 -2.17 19.79 11.43
C ASP A 152 -2.71 18.59 12.23
N GLU A 153 -2.74 18.72 13.56
CA GLU A 153 -3.27 17.73 14.49
C GLU A 153 -4.80 17.64 14.47
#